data_AF-A0A967NHI5-F1
#
_entry.id   AF-A0A967NHI5-F1
#
_cell.length_a   1.000
_cell.length_b   1.000
_cell.length_c   1.000
_cell.angle_alpha   90.00
_cell.angle_beta   90.00
_cell.angle_gamma   90.00
#
_symmetry.space_group_name_H-M   'P 1'
#
loop_
_entity.id
_entity.type
_entity.pdbx_description
1 polymer ?
#
loop_
_entity_poly.entity_id
_entity_poly.type
_entity_poly.pdbx_seq_one_letter_code
_entity_poly.pdbx_strand_id
1 'polypeptide(L)'
;YGMQGRLDAAIAECKRAIAVDPTFGNPYNDIGAYLLELGRDDEAIPWFERALDAPRYEARHFPRMNLARIHERRGELLEALAELTKAEAVAPDYRPLILALRR
;
A
#
# COMPACT_ATOMS: atom_id res chain seq x y z
N TYR A 1 -19.86 -5.11 -15.76
CA TYR A 1 -18.76 -5.83 -15.07
C TYR A 1 -17.43 -5.05 -15.16
N GLY A 2 -17.40 -3.77 -14.76
CA GLY A 2 -16.51 -2.77 -15.40
C GLY A 2 -15.19 -2.39 -14.73
N MET A 3 -14.96 -2.63 -13.44
CA MET A 3 -13.69 -2.26 -12.78
C MET A 3 -13.43 -3.18 -11.59
N GLN A 4 -14.45 -3.40 -10.76
CA GLN A 4 -14.41 -4.34 -9.64
C GLN A 4 -13.97 -5.75 -10.10
N GLY A 5 -14.60 -6.30 -11.13
CA GLY A 5 -14.19 -7.62 -11.66
C GLY A 5 -12.77 -7.67 -12.22
N ARG A 6 -12.20 -6.54 -12.67
CA ARG A 6 -10.79 -6.47 -13.11
C ARG A 6 -9.85 -6.45 -11.91
N LEU A 7 -10.21 -5.72 -10.86
CA LEU A 7 -9.46 -5.66 -9.61
C LEU A 7 -9.49 -7.02 -8.88
N ASP A 8 -10.64 -7.70 -8.86
CA ASP A 8 -10.75 -9.05 -8.29
C ASP A 8 -9.87 -10.06 -9.04
N ALA A 9 -9.83 -9.99 -10.38
CA ALA A 9 -8.94 -10.81 -11.19
C ALA A 9 -7.45 -10.47 -10.92
N ALA A 10 -7.10 -9.18 -10.81
CA ALA A 10 -5.75 -8.75 -10.48
C ALA A 10 -5.30 -9.24 -9.08
N ILE A 11 -6.20 -9.18 -8.09
CA ILE A 11 -5.95 -9.75 -6.75
C ILE A 11 -5.69 -11.25 -6.85
N ALA A 12 -6.44 -11.98 -7.68
CA ALA A 12 -6.20 -13.40 -7.89
C ALA A 12 -4.80 -13.66 -8.47
N GLU A 13 -4.36 -12.85 -9.44
CA GLU A 13 -3.00 -12.91 -10.00
C GLU A 13 -1.92 -12.66 -8.96
N CYS A 14 -2.07 -11.62 -8.13
CA CYS A 14 -1.14 -11.33 -7.06
C CYS A 14 -1.05 -12.48 -6.06
N LYS A 15 -2.17 -13.13 -5.72
CA LYS A 15 -2.17 -14.34 -4.87
C LYS A 15 -1.42 -15.51 -5.50
N ARG A 16 -1.50 -15.68 -6.83
CA ARG A 16 -0.68 -16.68 -7.55
C ARG A 16 0.81 -16.32 -7.47
N ALA A 17 1.17 -15.06 -7.65
CA ALA A 17 2.55 -14.60 -7.52
C ALA A 17 3.12 -14.87 -6.12
N ILE A 18 2.33 -14.61 -5.06
CA ILE A 18 2.70 -14.92 -3.67
C ILE A 18 2.89 -16.42 -3.46
N ALA A 19 2.04 -17.26 -4.05
CA ALA A 19 2.19 -18.72 -3.94
C ALA A 19 3.48 -19.23 -4.60
N VAL A 20 3.94 -18.56 -5.66
CA VAL A 20 5.20 -18.88 -6.35
C VAL A 20 6.41 -18.37 -5.57
N ASP A 21 6.35 -17.13 -5.07
CA ASP A 21 7.40 -16.54 -4.24
C ASP A 21 6.80 -15.73 -3.08
N PRO A 22 6.71 -16.31 -1.88
CA PRO A 22 6.19 -15.62 -0.70
C PRO A 22 7.07 -14.45 -0.25
N THR A 23 8.32 -14.38 -0.69
CA THR A 23 9.25 -13.32 -0.30
C THR A 23 9.14 -12.07 -1.19
N PHE A 24 8.49 -12.20 -2.36
CA PHE A 24 8.29 -11.11 -3.31
C PHE A 24 7.23 -10.14 -2.80
N GLY A 25 7.62 -8.90 -2.47
CA GLY A 25 6.74 -7.95 -1.77
C GLY A 25 5.72 -7.22 -2.62
N ASN A 26 6.00 -7.03 -3.92
CA ASN A 26 5.15 -6.23 -4.81
C ASN A 26 3.69 -6.69 -4.82
N PRO A 27 3.38 -8.01 -4.93
CA PRO A 27 2.01 -8.49 -4.93
C PRO A 27 1.24 -8.15 -3.65
N TYR A 28 1.90 -8.08 -2.48
CA TYR A 28 1.23 -7.69 -1.24
C TYR A 28 0.82 -6.21 -1.28
N ASN A 29 1.71 -5.32 -1.75
CA ASN A 29 1.36 -3.91 -1.95
C ASN A 29 0.23 -3.74 -2.97
N ASP A 30 0.28 -4.49 -4.07
CA ASP A 30 -0.69 -4.38 -5.16
C ASP A 30 -2.08 -4.84 -4.71
N ILE A 31 -2.19 -5.95 -3.96
CA ILE A 31 -3.47 -6.37 -3.36
C ILE A 31 -4.02 -5.29 -2.44
N GLY A 32 -3.19 -4.72 -1.56
CA GLY A 32 -3.60 -3.62 -0.69
C GLY A 32 -4.11 -2.42 -1.48
N ALA A 33 -3.42 -2.03 -2.55
CA ALA A 33 -3.81 -0.91 -3.40
C ALA A 33 -5.15 -1.15 -4.11
N TYR A 34 -5.37 -2.35 -4.64
CA TYR A 34 -6.65 -2.72 -5.26
C TYR A 34 -7.80 -2.74 -4.25
N LEU A 35 -7.57 -3.21 -3.03
CA LEU A 35 -8.57 -3.17 -1.97
C LEU A 35 -8.90 -1.73 -1.56
N LEU A 36 -7.90 -0.85 -1.48
CA LEU A 36 -8.06 0.57 -1.21
C LEU A 36 -8.89 1.29 -2.30
N GLU A 37 -8.68 0.93 -3.58
CA GLU A 37 -9.48 1.42 -4.71
C GLU A 37 -10.93 0.93 -4.65
N LEU A 38 -11.16 -0.27 -4.12
CA LEU A 38 -12.49 -0.81 -3.85
C LEU A 38 -13.15 -0.22 -2.58
N GLY A 39 -12.45 0.64 -1.83
CA GLY A 39 -12.92 1.21 -0.56
C GLY A 39 -12.93 0.20 0.60
N ARG A 40 -12.21 -0.92 0.46
CA ARG A 40 -12.09 -1.99 1.45
C ARG A 40 -10.86 -1.76 2.32
N ASP A 41 -10.84 -0.61 2.98
CA ASP A 41 -9.67 -0.09 3.69
C ASP A 41 -9.19 -1.04 4.80
N ASP A 42 -10.10 -1.62 5.59
CA ASP A 42 -9.77 -2.59 6.65
C ASP A 42 -9.09 -3.86 6.10
N GLU A 43 -9.49 -4.29 4.91
CA GLU A 43 -8.89 -5.46 4.28
C GLU A 43 -7.55 -5.14 3.63
N ALA A 44 -7.31 -3.88 3.24
CA ALA A 44 -6.07 -3.43 2.61
C ALA A 44 -4.89 -3.36 3.59
N ILE A 45 -5.12 -2.89 4.82
CA ILE A 45 -4.10 -2.71 5.87
C ILE A 45 -3.18 -3.93 6.03
N PRO A 46 -3.69 -5.15 6.30
CA PRO A 46 -2.82 -6.30 6.53
C PRO A 46 -1.97 -6.69 5.30
N TRP A 47 -2.37 -6.28 4.09
CA TRP A 47 -1.56 -6.49 2.89
C TRP A 47 -0.41 -5.49 2.78
N PHE A 48 -0.63 -4.23 3.16
CA PHE A 48 0.44 -3.25 3.23
C PHE A 48 1.46 -3.58 4.33
N GLU A 49 1.01 -4.07 5.49
CA GLU A 49 1.89 -4.57 6.55
C GLU A 49 2.76 -5.73 6.06
N ARG A 50 2.16 -6.72 5.36
CA ARG A 50 2.93 -7.80 4.75
C ARG A 50 3.92 -7.33 3.69
N ALA A 51 3.58 -6.32 2.90
CA ALA A 51 4.53 -5.71 1.96
C ALA A 51 5.72 -5.08 2.70
N LEU A 52 5.46 -4.45 3.85
CA LEU A 52 6.48 -3.87 4.73
C LEU A 52 7.35 -4.89 5.45
N ASP A 53 6.91 -6.15 5.57
CA ASP A 53 7.69 -7.24 6.14
C ASP A 53 8.34 -8.14 5.08
N ALA A 54 7.94 -8.03 3.82
CA ALA A 54 8.44 -8.87 2.74
C ALA A 54 9.96 -8.67 2.54
N PRO A 55 10.76 -9.76 2.49
CA PRO A 55 12.21 -9.68 2.32
C PRO A 55 12.62 -9.06 0.99
N ARG A 56 11.95 -9.42 -0.12
CA ARG A 56 12.24 -8.90 -1.46
C ARG A 56 11.28 -7.77 -1.80
N TYR A 57 11.38 -6.67 -1.05
CA TYR A 57 10.64 -5.44 -1.30
C TYR A 57 11.43 -4.19 -0.88
N GLU A 58 11.92 -3.45 -1.87
CA GLU A 58 12.73 -2.26 -1.62
C GLU A 58 11.86 -0.99 -1.53
N ALA A 59 10.76 -0.96 -2.27
CA ALA A 59 9.92 0.23 -2.41
C ALA A 59 8.92 0.40 -1.24
N ARG A 60 9.40 0.29 0.00
CA ARG A 60 8.60 0.33 1.23
C ARG A 60 7.88 1.67 1.46
N HIS A 61 8.23 2.73 0.74
CA HIS A 61 7.51 4.01 0.79
C HIS A 61 6.09 3.92 0.21
N PHE A 62 5.83 3.05 -0.79
CA PHE A 62 4.49 2.87 -1.36
C PHE A 62 3.43 2.34 -0.39
N PRO A 63 3.64 1.21 0.32
CA PRO A 63 2.66 0.74 1.29
C PRO A 63 2.47 1.73 2.45
N ARG A 64 3.51 2.44 2.88
CA ARG A 64 3.37 3.51 3.90
C ARG A 64 2.51 4.66 3.42
N MET A 65 2.70 5.12 2.20
CA MET A 65 1.83 6.14 1.61
C MET A 65 0.38 5.68 1.49
N ASN A 66 0.15 4.40 1.18
CA ASN A 66 -1.21 3.87 1.12
C ASN A 66 -1.83 3.73 2.52
N LEU A 67 -1.07 3.33 3.54
CA LEU A 67 -1.51 3.36 4.94
C LEU A 67 -1.84 4.79 5.39
N ALA A 68 -1.01 5.77 5.05
CA ALA A 68 -1.29 7.17 5.33
C ALA A 68 -2.62 7.64 4.69
N ARG A 69 -2.89 7.26 3.44
CA ARG A 69 -4.17 7.55 2.77
C ARG A 69 -5.37 6.91 3.48
N ILE A 70 -5.20 5.72 4.06
CA ILE A 70 -6.25 5.07 4.86
C ILE A 70 -6.50 5.85 6.14
N HIS A 71 -5.45 6.22 6.86
CA HIS A 71 -5.55 7.05 8.07
C HIS A 71 -6.20 8.41 7.79
N GLU A 72 -5.85 9.07 6.68
CA GLU A 72 -6.49 10.31 6.23
C GLU A 72 -8.00 10.13 6.01
N ARG A 73 -8.42 9.04 5.36
CA ARG A 73 -9.85 8.73 5.15
C ARG A 73 -10.60 8.54 6.46
N ARG A 74 -9.93 8.06 7.51
CA ARG A 74 -10.46 7.86 8.86
C ARG A 74 -10.43 9.11 9.73
N GLY A 75 -9.75 10.17 9.28
CA GLY A 75 -9.51 11.39 10.09
C GLY A 75 -8.38 11.24 11.11
N GLU A 76 -7.59 10.17 11.01
CA GLU A 76 -6.45 9.83 11.87
C GLU A 76 -5.19 10.56 11.37
N LEU A 77 -5.20 11.90 11.45
CA LEU A 77 -4.19 12.75 10.82
C LEU A 77 -2.78 12.56 11.41
N LEU A 78 -2.67 12.25 12.71
CA LEU A 78 -1.38 12.04 13.36
C LEU A 78 -0.72 10.75 12.87
N GLU A 79 -1.51 9.70 12.72
CA GLU A 79 -1.12 8.39 12.21
C GLU A 79 -0.73 8.49 10.73
N ALA A 80 -1.51 9.25 9.94
CA ALA A 80 -1.19 9.52 8.55
C ALA A 80 0.17 10.22 8.40
N LEU A 81 0.41 11.28 9.18
CA LEU A 81 1.69 12.00 9.18
C LEU A 81 2.84 11.08 9.60
N ALA A 82 2.64 10.24 10.63
CA ALA A 82 3.67 9.30 11.08
C ALA A 82 4.07 8.32 9.96
N GLU A 83 3.12 7.81 9.17
CA GLU A 83 3.42 6.93 8.04
C GLU A 83 4.11 7.68 6.89
N LEU A 84 3.72 8.92 6.59
CA LEU A 84 4.39 9.74 5.57
C LEU A 84 5.84 10.07 5.98
N THR A 85 6.10 10.41 7.24
CA THR A 85 7.47 10.64 7.74
C THR A 85 8.32 9.38 7.62
N LYS A 86 7.78 8.20 7.94
CA LYS A 86 8.49 6.93 7.75
C LYS A 86 8.73 6.64 6.26
N ALA A 87 7.81 7.02 5.37
CA ALA A 87 8.00 6.90 3.94
C ALA A 87 9.13 7.81 3.44
N GLU A 88 9.27 9.01 4.03
CA GLU A 88 10.26 10.02 3.63
C GLU A 88 11.67 9.60 4.02
N ALA A 89 11.81 8.97 5.19
CA ALA A 89 13.08 8.37 5.60
C ALA A 89 13.58 7.30 4.62
N VAL A 90 12.68 6.61 3.91
CA VAL A 90 13.04 5.58 2.91
C VAL A 90 13.28 6.19 1.53
N ALA A 91 12.53 7.22 1.16
CA ALA A 91 12.61 7.87 -0.16
C ALA A 91 12.48 9.40 -0.04
N PRO A 92 13.54 10.10 0.41
CA PRO A 92 13.48 11.52 0.77
C PRO A 92 13.19 12.44 -0.44
N ASP A 93 13.59 12.02 -1.63
CA ASP A 93 13.41 12.81 -2.87
C ASP A 93 12.16 12.41 -3.67
N TYR A 94 11.26 11.59 -3.08
CA TYR A 94 10.07 11.14 -3.79
C TYR A 94 9.02 12.26 -3.88
N ARG A 95 8.89 12.86 -5.07
CA ARG A 95 8.06 14.05 -5.30
C ARG A 95 6.61 13.94 -4.81
N PRO A 96 5.87 12.83 -5.03
CA PRO A 96 4.51 12.70 -4.51
C PRO A 96 4.42 12.74 -2.99
N LEU A 97 5.44 12.26 -2.28
CA LEU A 97 5.48 12.31 -0.82
C LEU A 97 5.74 13.71 -0.28
N ILE A 98 6.64 14.45 -0.94
CA ILE A 98 6.90 15.86 -0.63
C ILE A 98 5.62 16.69 -0.79
N LEU A 99 4.77 16.37 -1.76
CA LEU A 99 3.48 17.04 -1.94
C LEU A 99 2.48 16.65 -0.85
N ALA A 100 2.45 15.38 -0.45
CA ALA A 100 1.56 14.89 0.61
C ALA A 100 1.87 15.53 1.97
N LEU A 101 3.15 15.69 2.33
CA LEU A 101 3.57 16.31 3.60
C LEU A 101 3.36 17.84 3.68
N ARG A 102 3.16 18.51 2.54
CA ARG A 102 3.01 19.97 2.45
C ARG A 102 1.56 20.44 2.37
N ARG A 103 0.61 19.50 2.29
CA ARG A 103 -0.81 19.76 2.11
C ARG A 103 -1.51 19.92 3.46
#